data_AF-A0A963PXF3-F1
#
_entry.id   AF-A0A963PXF3-F1
#
_cell.length_a   1.000
_cell.length_b   1.000
_cell.length_c   1.000
_cell.angle_alpha   90.00
_cell.angle_beta   90.00
_cell.angle_gamma   90.00
#
_symmetry.space_group_name_H-M   'P 1'
#
loop_
_entity.id
_entity.type
_entity.pdbx_description
1 polymer ?
#
loop_
_entity_poly.entity_id
_entity_poly.type
_entity_poly.pdbx_seq_one_letter_code
_entity_poly.pdbx_strand_id
1 'polypeptide(L)'
;MAWRLPRPLGAVLVLAATTGAGAQTGFRAPGDHGGVELRRPQGEPLVYPLPPIDPNQVSPPTRADPRISLPVPDRWRIMESLGQADRWWDPYNINTIKGDKPFESFAAWGPDWFLNLGAISDTLMEWRAVPTPVGAQLGRGAGANNVLAGDTQRVTAQTVILTASIVKGNTTFKPPDYEFKLVGAFNVNHARVSALRALRIDPQRGSSRTDRHFGLQEAFVDVHLRNVSDQYDFDSLRVGIQPIISDFRGFIFNDTPLAVRLFGTRDNNRWQYNLAAFQRFEKDTNSGLN
;
A
#
# COMPACT_ATOMS: atom_id res chain seq x y z
N MET A 1 -34.67 19.57 30.15
CA MET A 1 -33.58 19.87 29.19
C MET A 1 -33.50 18.69 28.24
N ALA A 2 -34.05 18.83 27.03
CA ALA A 2 -34.32 17.73 26.12
C ALA A 2 -33.04 17.22 25.43
N TRP A 3 -32.76 15.93 25.57
CA TRP A 3 -31.66 15.24 24.88
C TRP A 3 -32.05 15.03 23.41
N ARG A 4 -31.39 15.75 22.51
CA ARG A 4 -31.53 15.54 21.07
C ARG A 4 -30.56 14.45 20.63
N LEU A 5 -31.10 13.32 20.19
CA LEU A 5 -30.38 12.27 19.46
C LEU A 5 -29.87 12.81 18.11
N PRO A 6 -28.62 12.52 17.70
CA PRO A 6 -28.18 12.80 16.34
C PRO A 6 -28.76 11.76 15.36
N ARG A 7 -29.24 12.26 14.22
CA ARG A 7 -29.83 11.46 13.12
C ARG A 7 -28.71 10.73 12.35
N PRO A 8 -28.85 9.45 12.00
CA PRO A 8 -27.91 8.78 11.11
C PRO A 8 -28.23 9.17 9.66
N LEU A 9 -27.33 9.93 9.03
CA LEU A 9 -27.32 10.12 7.58
C LEU A 9 -26.44 9.02 6.98
N GLY A 10 -27.03 7.86 6.72
CA GLY A 10 -26.40 6.83 5.90
C GLY A 10 -26.47 7.23 4.43
N ALA A 11 -25.33 7.44 3.79
CA ALA A 11 -25.24 7.67 2.36
C ALA A 11 -24.91 6.35 1.67
N VAL A 12 -25.82 5.90 0.79
CA VAL A 12 -25.62 4.75 -0.11
C VAL A 12 -25.31 5.32 -1.49
N LEU A 13 -24.15 4.97 -2.04
CA LEU A 13 -23.78 5.33 -3.41
C LEU A 13 -23.59 4.06 -4.24
N VAL A 14 -24.16 4.04 -5.45
CA VAL A 14 -24.00 2.98 -6.44
C VAL A 14 -23.47 3.63 -7.71
N LEU A 15 -22.35 3.16 -8.24
CA LEU A 15 -21.79 3.65 -9.50
C LEU A 15 -21.29 2.48 -10.35
N ALA A 16 -21.80 2.39 -11.57
CA ALA A 16 -21.38 1.42 -12.58
C ALA A 16 -20.74 2.15 -13.76
N ALA A 17 -19.59 1.66 -14.24
CA ALA A 17 -18.91 2.20 -15.41
C ALA A 17 -18.47 1.06 -16.34
N THR A 18 -18.85 1.16 -17.61
CA THR A 18 -18.58 0.19 -18.68
C THR A 18 -17.52 0.71 -19.65
N THR A 19 -16.44 -0.02 -19.89
CA THR A 19 -15.58 0.20 -21.07
C THR A 19 -15.18 -1.14 -21.68
N GLY A 20 -15.59 -1.35 -22.94
CA GLY A 20 -15.19 -2.48 -23.75
C GLY A 20 -14.17 -2.06 -24.81
N ALA A 21 -13.07 -2.80 -24.92
CA ALA A 21 -12.23 -2.79 -26.10
C ALA A 21 -11.68 -4.20 -26.33
N GLY A 22 -12.21 -4.87 -27.35
CA GLY A 22 -11.67 -6.12 -27.87
C GLY A 22 -11.00 -5.85 -29.21
N ALA A 23 -9.76 -6.30 -29.35
CA ALA A 23 -9.13 -6.59 -30.64
C ALA A 23 -7.94 -7.53 -30.40
N GLN A 24 -8.15 -8.84 -30.57
CA GLN A 24 -7.06 -9.80 -30.76
C GLN A 24 -6.78 -9.87 -32.27
N THR A 25 -5.74 -9.18 -32.73
CA THR A 25 -5.14 -9.47 -34.04
C THR A 25 -4.13 -10.59 -33.86
N GLY A 26 -4.50 -11.80 -34.29
CA GLY A 26 -3.60 -12.94 -34.30
C GLY A 26 -2.43 -12.71 -35.25
N PHE A 27 -1.22 -12.86 -34.74
CA PHE A 27 -0.01 -12.92 -35.56
C PHE A 27 0.04 -14.26 -36.30
N ARG A 28 0.04 -14.19 -37.63
CA ARG A 28 0.30 -15.34 -38.51
C ARG A 28 1.82 -15.51 -38.63
N ALA A 29 2.32 -16.72 -38.39
CA ALA A 29 3.74 -17.02 -38.56
C ALA A 29 4.18 -16.76 -40.02
N PRO A 30 5.37 -16.19 -40.26
CA PRO A 30 5.91 -16.03 -41.61
C PRO A 30 6.09 -17.41 -42.24
N GLY A 31 5.71 -17.54 -43.51
CA GLY A 31 6.00 -18.74 -44.31
C GLY A 31 7.51 -18.92 -44.49
N ASP A 32 7.89 -20.16 -44.74
CA ASP A 32 9.28 -20.59 -44.99
C ASP A 32 9.81 -19.92 -46.27
N HIS A 33 10.39 -18.73 -46.10
CA HIS A 33 11.13 -18.05 -47.13
C HIS A 33 12.56 -18.57 -47.07
N GLY A 34 12.98 -19.24 -48.15
CA GLY A 34 14.31 -19.83 -48.31
C GLY A 34 15.41 -18.95 -47.71
N GLY A 35 16.29 -19.59 -46.92
CA GLY A 35 17.24 -18.96 -46.01
C GLY A 35 17.82 -17.65 -46.50
N VAL A 36 17.44 -16.56 -45.84
CA VAL A 36 18.04 -15.24 -46.06
C VAL A 36 19.45 -15.29 -45.48
N GLU A 37 20.45 -15.35 -46.35
CA GLU A 37 21.85 -15.31 -45.96
C GLU A 37 22.19 -13.87 -45.52
N LEU A 38 22.27 -13.65 -44.20
CA LEU A 38 22.51 -12.34 -43.59
C LEU A 38 23.96 -11.91 -43.84
N ARG A 39 24.19 -11.20 -44.95
CA ARG A 39 25.51 -10.66 -45.32
C ARG A 39 25.59 -9.16 -45.05
N ARG A 40 26.68 -8.69 -44.41
CA ARG A 40 27.02 -7.27 -44.41
C ARG A 40 27.64 -6.89 -45.77
N PRO A 41 27.44 -5.67 -46.30
CA PRO A 41 28.10 -5.24 -47.53
C PRO A 41 29.61 -5.45 -47.40
N GLN A 42 30.20 -6.24 -48.31
CA GLN A 42 31.63 -6.57 -48.38
C GLN A 42 32.24 -7.32 -47.17
N GLY A 43 31.43 -8.05 -46.38
CA GLY A 43 31.92 -8.91 -45.29
C GLY A 43 31.90 -10.40 -45.60
N GLU A 44 32.78 -11.16 -44.94
CA GLU A 44 32.64 -12.63 -44.84
C GLU A 44 31.36 -13.00 -44.07
N PRO A 45 30.72 -14.15 -44.40
CA PRO A 45 29.52 -14.59 -43.69
C PRO A 45 29.77 -14.70 -42.19
N LEU A 46 28.84 -14.18 -41.39
CA LEU A 46 28.88 -14.35 -39.94
C LEU A 46 28.68 -15.83 -39.60
N VAL A 47 29.77 -16.54 -39.30
CA VAL A 47 29.69 -17.88 -38.73
C VAL A 47 29.36 -17.71 -37.25
N TYR A 48 28.25 -18.29 -36.81
CA TYR A 48 27.92 -18.42 -35.39
C TYR A 48 28.42 -19.79 -34.93
N PRO A 49 29.67 -19.93 -34.46
CA PRO A 49 30.10 -21.19 -33.90
C PRO A 49 29.23 -21.50 -32.69
N LEU A 50 28.73 -22.72 -32.62
CA LEU A 50 28.08 -23.19 -31.41
C LEU A 50 29.09 -23.10 -30.26
N PRO A 51 28.69 -22.59 -29.09
CA PRO A 51 29.57 -22.61 -27.92
C PRO A 51 29.99 -24.07 -27.63
N PRO A 52 31.21 -24.28 -27.10
CA PRO A 52 31.64 -25.62 -26.70
C PRO A 52 30.65 -26.20 -25.71
N ILE A 53 30.26 -27.46 -25.92
CA ILE A 53 29.33 -28.19 -25.06
C ILE A 53 29.97 -28.32 -23.68
N ASP A 54 29.30 -27.85 -22.64
CA ASP A 54 29.73 -28.01 -21.26
C ASP A 54 29.68 -29.50 -20.88
N PRO A 55 30.81 -30.13 -20.49
CA PRO A 55 30.85 -31.55 -20.11
C PRO A 55 29.95 -31.88 -18.91
N ASN A 56 29.61 -30.89 -18.07
CA ASN A 56 28.72 -31.06 -16.93
C ASN A 56 27.25 -30.86 -17.28
N GLN A 57 26.93 -30.57 -18.53
CA GLN A 57 25.56 -30.34 -18.97
C GLN A 57 24.80 -31.66 -19.03
N VAL A 58 23.66 -31.71 -18.35
CA VAL A 58 22.72 -32.83 -18.46
C VAL A 58 22.21 -32.96 -19.89
N SER A 59 22.10 -34.19 -20.39
CA SER A 59 21.57 -34.44 -21.73
C SER A 59 20.15 -33.88 -21.88
N PRO A 60 19.81 -33.31 -23.04
CA PRO A 60 18.46 -32.81 -23.27
C PRO A 60 17.45 -33.96 -23.15
N PRO A 61 16.24 -33.70 -22.62
CA PRO A 61 15.24 -34.73 -22.44
C PRO A 61 14.80 -35.30 -23.79
N THR A 62 14.71 -36.63 -23.87
CA THR A 62 14.29 -37.36 -25.06
C THR A 62 12.79 -37.62 -25.00
N ARG A 63 12.12 -37.81 -26.15
CA ARG A 63 10.69 -38.16 -26.21
C ARG A 63 10.33 -39.41 -25.39
N ALA A 64 11.28 -40.33 -25.23
CA ALA A 64 11.14 -41.57 -24.48
C ALA A 64 11.33 -41.39 -22.97
N ASP A 65 11.80 -40.22 -22.51
CA ASP A 65 11.93 -39.98 -21.09
C ASP A 65 10.55 -39.96 -20.45
N PRO A 66 10.37 -40.68 -19.33
CA PRO A 66 9.10 -40.68 -18.63
C PRO A 66 8.80 -39.25 -18.20
N ARG A 67 7.61 -38.76 -18.53
CA ARG A 67 7.12 -37.44 -18.10
C ARG A 67 6.77 -37.49 -16.61
N ILE A 68 7.79 -37.66 -15.77
CA ILE A 68 7.65 -37.62 -14.32
C ILE A 68 7.67 -36.16 -13.93
N SER A 69 6.49 -35.55 -13.91
CA SER A 69 6.31 -34.30 -13.16
C SER A 69 6.17 -34.70 -11.70
N LEU A 70 7.23 -34.57 -10.92
CA LEU A 70 7.09 -34.54 -9.47
C LEU A 70 6.21 -33.32 -9.16
N PRO A 71 5.05 -33.50 -8.51
CA PRO A 71 4.30 -32.35 -8.03
C PRO A 71 5.21 -31.64 -7.03
N VAL A 72 5.67 -30.44 -7.40
CA VAL A 72 6.33 -29.57 -6.45
C VAL A 72 5.20 -28.88 -5.71
N PRO A 73 4.97 -29.21 -4.42
CA PRO A 73 3.86 -28.60 -3.69
C PRO A 73 4.05 -27.09 -3.58
N ASP A 74 5.32 -26.67 -3.47
CA ASP A 74 5.73 -25.37 -2.99
C ASP A 74 6.86 -24.81 -3.85
N ARG A 75 6.57 -23.78 -4.66
CA ARG A 75 7.61 -23.13 -5.50
C ARG A 75 8.73 -22.53 -4.65
N TRP A 76 8.42 -22.02 -3.46
CA TRP A 76 9.39 -21.39 -2.57
C TRP A 76 10.43 -22.37 -2.04
N ARG A 77 10.07 -23.64 -1.87
CA ARG A 77 10.98 -24.69 -1.38
C ARG A 77 12.05 -25.04 -2.42
N ILE A 78 11.74 -24.89 -3.71
CA ILE A 78 12.75 -24.99 -4.78
C ILE A 78 13.78 -23.88 -4.62
N MET A 79 13.35 -22.63 -4.38
CA MET A 79 14.29 -21.51 -4.25
C MET A 79 15.24 -21.70 -3.07
N GLU A 80 14.75 -22.24 -1.96
CA GLU A 80 15.61 -22.61 -0.82
C GLU A 80 16.61 -23.70 -1.17
N SER A 81 16.18 -24.72 -1.92
CA SER A 81 17.08 -25.80 -2.38
C SER A 81 18.17 -25.29 -3.33
N LEU A 82 17.92 -24.18 -4.04
CA LEU A 82 18.90 -23.49 -4.90
C LEU A 82 19.82 -22.53 -4.12
N GLY A 83 19.73 -22.49 -2.79
CA GLY A 83 20.56 -21.67 -1.91
C GLY A 83 19.98 -20.30 -1.54
N GLN A 84 18.74 -19.99 -1.95
CA GLN A 84 18.06 -18.74 -1.57
C GLN A 84 17.44 -18.87 -0.18
N ALA A 85 18.27 -18.67 0.84
CA ALA A 85 17.87 -18.73 2.24
C ALA A 85 16.92 -17.56 2.61
N ASP A 86 15.93 -17.84 3.45
CA ASP A 86 15.07 -16.81 4.04
C ASP A 86 15.87 -15.96 5.04
N ARG A 87 15.93 -14.65 4.79
CA ARG A 87 16.61 -13.68 5.65
C ARG A 87 15.66 -12.53 5.94
N TRP A 88 15.17 -12.48 7.18
CA TRP A 88 14.17 -11.51 7.58
C TRP A 88 14.61 -10.03 7.48
N TRP A 89 15.93 -9.76 7.55
CA TRP A 89 16.51 -8.42 7.42
C TRP A 89 16.93 -8.05 5.99
N ASP A 90 16.84 -8.97 5.02
CA ASP A 90 17.25 -8.72 3.64
C ASP A 90 16.02 -8.31 2.80
N PRO A 91 15.85 -7.01 2.47
CA PRO A 91 14.71 -6.56 1.69
C PRO A 91 14.83 -6.93 0.20
N TYR A 92 16.02 -7.26 -0.31
CA TYR A 92 16.25 -7.50 -1.73
C TYR A 92 16.11 -8.97 -2.13
N ASN A 93 16.24 -9.89 -1.19
CA ASN A 93 16.05 -11.33 -1.41
C ASN A 93 14.71 -11.82 -0.88
N ILE A 94 14.30 -13.04 -1.26
CA ILE A 94 13.02 -13.65 -0.89
C ILE A 94 12.92 -13.73 0.64
N ASN A 95 11.86 -13.18 1.23
CA ASN A 95 11.69 -13.17 2.68
C ASN A 95 10.22 -13.27 3.11
N THR A 96 10.00 -14.04 4.15
CA THR A 96 8.66 -14.36 4.67
C THR A 96 7.93 -13.15 5.26
N ILE A 97 8.63 -12.19 5.87
CA ILE A 97 8.05 -10.95 6.44
C ILE A 97 7.53 -10.00 5.36
N LYS A 98 8.01 -10.11 4.12
CA LYS A 98 7.55 -9.32 2.98
C LYS A 98 6.35 -9.96 2.26
N GLY A 99 5.94 -11.15 2.69
CA GLY A 99 4.88 -11.93 2.05
C GLY A 99 5.34 -12.67 0.80
N ASP A 100 6.66 -12.87 0.60
CA ASP A 100 7.16 -13.62 -0.55
C ASP A 100 6.99 -15.15 -0.39
N LYS A 101 6.81 -15.61 0.86
CA LYS A 101 6.58 -17.01 1.24
C LYS A 101 5.51 -17.11 2.32
N PRO A 102 4.80 -18.24 2.44
CA PRO A 102 3.88 -18.45 3.54
C PRO A 102 4.60 -18.39 4.89
N PHE A 103 3.99 -17.74 5.86
CA PHE A 103 4.50 -17.64 7.22
C PHE A 103 4.19 -18.93 7.98
N GLU A 104 5.21 -19.74 8.25
CA GLU A 104 5.07 -21.07 8.86
C GLU A 104 4.29 -21.05 10.18
N SER A 105 4.40 -19.99 10.98
CA SER A 105 3.66 -19.91 12.25
C SER A 105 2.14 -19.84 12.05
N PHE A 106 1.66 -19.46 10.86
CA PHE A 106 0.24 -19.50 10.49
C PHE A 106 -0.18 -20.81 9.81
N ALA A 107 0.71 -21.79 9.67
CA ALA A 107 0.38 -23.11 9.11
C ALA A 107 -0.74 -23.82 9.90
N ALA A 108 -0.87 -23.52 11.20
CA ALA A 108 -1.98 -24.02 12.02
C ALA A 108 -3.36 -23.54 11.55
N TRP A 109 -3.44 -22.42 10.81
CA TRP A 109 -4.67 -21.87 10.24
C TRP A 109 -4.92 -22.35 8.80
N GLY A 110 -4.08 -23.25 8.28
CA GLY A 110 -4.10 -23.78 6.92
C GLY A 110 -2.89 -23.36 6.09
N PRO A 111 -2.81 -23.82 4.83
CA PRO A 111 -1.77 -23.39 3.91
C PRO A 111 -2.00 -21.95 3.40
N ASP A 112 -0.98 -21.38 2.77
CA ASP A 112 -1.04 -20.13 1.99
C ASP A 112 -1.37 -18.86 2.78
N TRP A 113 -0.91 -18.75 4.02
CA TRP A 113 -0.97 -17.51 4.80
C TRP A 113 0.33 -16.72 4.66
N PHE A 114 0.23 -15.48 4.20
CA PHE A 114 1.35 -14.58 3.98
C PHE A 114 1.31 -13.43 4.99
N LEU A 115 2.48 -13.11 5.57
CA LEU A 115 2.65 -11.96 6.45
C LEU A 115 3.42 -10.88 5.69
N ASN A 116 2.87 -9.67 5.65
CA ASN A 116 3.54 -8.50 5.13
C ASN A 116 3.65 -7.44 6.25
N LEU A 117 4.88 -7.17 6.69
CA LEU A 117 5.18 -6.09 7.62
C LEU A 117 5.91 -4.97 6.90
N GLY A 118 5.53 -3.74 7.22
CA GLY A 118 6.15 -2.53 6.70
C GLY A 118 6.30 -1.49 7.79
N ALA A 119 7.33 -0.68 7.66
CA ALA A 119 7.57 0.48 8.51
C ALA A 119 8.03 1.63 7.65
N ILE A 120 7.36 2.78 7.80
CA ILE A 120 7.71 4.02 7.14
C ILE A 120 8.06 5.03 8.21
N SER A 121 9.22 5.67 8.07
CA SER A 121 9.65 6.79 8.91
C SER A 121 9.73 8.03 8.04
N ASP A 122 8.81 8.97 8.27
CA ASP A 122 8.76 10.26 7.61
C ASP A 122 9.22 11.36 8.56
N THR A 123 10.13 12.21 8.09
CA THR A 123 10.72 13.31 8.86
C THR A 123 10.58 14.59 8.05
N LEU A 124 9.68 15.48 8.48
CA LEU A 124 9.57 16.83 7.94
C LEU A 124 10.31 17.80 8.85
N MET A 125 11.23 18.57 8.29
CA MET A 125 11.84 19.72 8.95
C MET A 125 11.60 20.97 8.11
N GLU A 126 10.87 21.92 8.67
CA GLU A 126 10.55 23.19 8.04
C GLU A 126 11.17 24.33 8.85
N TRP A 127 11.97 25.15 8.17
CA TRP A 127 12.47 26.41 8.70
C TRP A 127 11.91 27.53 7.84
N ARG A 128 11.16 28.44 8.45
CA ARG A 128 10.58 29.58 7.74
C ARG A 128 10.76 30.87 8.52
N ALA A 129 10.85 31.97 7.78
CA ALA A 129 10.87 33.33 8.32
C ALA A 129 9.52 33.98 8.00
N VAL A 130 8.60 33.94 8.97
CA VAL A 130 7.27 34.57 8.88
C VAL A 130 7.14 35.53 10.07
N PRO A 131 7.03 36.85 9.83
CA PRO A 131 6.85 37.83 10.88
C PRO A 131 5.67 37.48 11.79
N THR A 132 5.93 37.33 13.09
CA THR A 132 4.89 37.06 14.09
C THR A 132 4.69 38.27 15.00
N PRO A 133 3.45 38.73 15.19
CA PRO A 133 3.16 39.84 16.10
C PRO A 133 3.45 39.44 17.54
N VAL A 134 3.74 40.42 18.38
CA VAL A 134 3.81 40.21 19.84
C VAL A 134 2.41 39.85 20.38
N GLY A 135 2.37 38.93 21.35
CA GLY A 135 1.11 38.59 22.04
C GLY A 135 0.66 39.75 22.93
N ALA A 136 -0.65 39.81 23.23
CA ALA A 136 -1.18 40.78 24.18
C ALA A 136 -0.40 40.69 25.50
N GLN A 137 0.22 41.82 25.88
CA GLN A 137 0.90 42.05 27.17
C GLN A 137 2.29 41.42 27.36
N LEU A 138 2.98 40.93 26.31
CA LEU A 138 4.33 40.35 26.46
C LEU A 138 5.28 40.70 25.32
N GLY A 139 6.39 41.37 25.66
CA GLY A 139 7.58 41.49 24.82
C GLY A 139 8.66 40.51 25.26
N ARG A 140 9.45 39.96 24.32
CA ARG A 140 10.69 39.24 24.63
C ARG A 140 11.76 40.25 25.09
N GLY A 141 11.62 40.77 26.31
CA GLY A 141 12.60 41.66 26.92
C GLY A 141 11.98 42.87 27.63
N ALA A 142 12.59 43.27 28.75
CA ALA A 142 12.26 44.53 29.41
C ALA A 142 12.57 45.71 28.47
N GLY A 143 11.61 46.61 28.27
CA GLY A 143 11.77 47.80 27.41
C GLY A 143 11.57 47.56 25.90
N ALA A 144 11.17 46.36 25.47
CA ALA A 144 10.87 46.10 24.06
C ALA A 144 9.52 46.74 23.65
N ASN A 145 9.55 47.71 22.72
CA ASN A 145 8.38 48.37 22.14
C ASN A 145 8.09 47.90 20.69
N ASN A 146 8.55 46.70 20.33
CA ASN A 146 8.43 46.19 18.96
C ASN A 146 7.06 45.56 18.73
N VAL A 147 6.47 45.77 17.55
CA VAL A 147 5.16 45.19 17.18
C VAL A 147 5.31 43.72 16.77
N LEU A 148 6.50 43.32 16.32
CA LEU A 148 6.84 41.95 15.93
C LEU A 148 7.77 41.31 16.96
N ALA A 149 7.48 40.06 17.34
CA ALA A 149 8.30 39.30 18.29
C ALA A 149 9.49 38.58 17.62
N GLY A 150 9.48 38.49 16.29
CA GLY A 150 10.46 37.81 15.47
C GLY A 150 9.82 37.16 14.25
N ASP A 151 10.66 36.69 13.33
CA ASP A 151 10.28 36.05 12.08
C ASP A 151 10.55 34.54 12.08
N THR A 152 11.51 34.06 12.89
CA THR A 152 11.89 32.65 12.83
C THR A 152 10.82 31.72 13.40
N GLN A 153 10.44 30.74 12.58
CA GLN A 153 9.63 29.58 12.96
C GLN A 153 10.32 28.31 12.48
N ARG A 154 10.29 27.29 13.34
CA ARG A 154 10.84 25.96 13.06
C ARG A 154 9.79 24.93 13.41
N VAL A 155 9.50 24.03 12.49
CA VAL A 155 8.60 22.91 12.70
C VAL A 155 9.34 21.63 12.34
N THR A 156 9.28 20.65 13.22
CA THR A 156 9.78 19.31 12.97
C THR A 156 8.65 18.34 13.25
N ALA A 157 8.29 17.52 12.28
CA ALA A 157 7.28 16.49 12.41
C ALA A 157 7.93 15.14 12.06
N GLN A 158 7.92 14.22 13.02
CA GLN A 158 8.35 12.85 12.82
C GLN A 158 7.12 11.95 12.85
N THR A 159 6.88 11.20 11.79
CA THR A 159 5.80 10.23 11.73
C THR A 159 6.39 8.85 11.45
N VAL A 160 6.03 7.87 12.29
CA VAL A 160 6.35 6.46 12.08
C VAL A 160 5.04 5.72 11.83
N ILE A 161 4.91 5.13 10.65
CA ILE A 161 3.75 4.34 10.24
C ILE A 161 4.17 2.88 10.20
N LEU A 162 3.47 2.04 10.95
CA LEU A 162 3.67 0.60 10.98
C LEU A 162 2.49 -0.08 10.30
N THR A 163 2.77 -0.95 9.34
CA THR A 163 1.78 -1.70 8.59
C THR A 163 1.96 -3.19 8.85
N ALA A 164 0.90 -3.88 9.20
CA ALA A 164 0.85 -5.33 9.27
C ALA A 164 -0.33 -5.85 8.45
N SER A 165 -0.06 -6.72 7.49
CA SER A 165 -1.06 -7.34 6.64
C SER A 165 -0.89 -8.85 6.65
N ILE A 166 -1.97 -9.57 6.92
CA ILE A 166 -2.03 -11.02 6.86
C ILE A 166 -2.99 -11.38 5.74
N VAL A 167 -2.51 -12.10 4.74
CA VAL A 167 -3.27 -12.38 3.52
C VAL A 167 -3.32 -13.88 3.30
N LYS A 168 -4.50 -14.40 2.96
CA LYS A 168 -4.67 -15.81 2.60
C LYS A 168 -4.87 -15.99 1.10
N GLY A 169 -4.09 -16.89 0.51
CA GLY A 169 -4.26 -17.39 -0.85
C GLY A 169 -3.35 -16.72 -1.87
N ASN A 170 -3.44 -17.20 -3.11
CA ASN A 170 -2.65 -16.72 -4.24
C ASN A 170 -3.37 -15.57 -4.97
N THR A 171 -2.94 -14.34 -4.72
CA THR A 171 -3.57 -13.11 -5.22
C THR A 171 -3.30 -12.79 -6.68
N THR A 172 -2.58 -13.66 -7.41
CA THR A 172 -2.22 -13.40 -8.81
C THR A 172 -3.43 -13.33 -9.74
N PHE A 173 -4.46 -14.16 -9.49
CA PHE A 173 -5.61 -14.31 -10.41
C PHE A 173 -6.98 -14.04 -9.77
N LYS A 174 -7.07 -14.10 -8.44
CA LYS A 174 -8.29 -13.82 -7.70
C LYS A 174 -7.96 -12.93 -6.49
N PRO A 175 -8.93 -12.16 -5.97
CA PRO A 175 -8.76 -11.50 -4.67
C PRO A 175 -8.37 -12.51 -3.57
N PRO A 176 -7.68 -12.05 -2.51
CA PRO A 176 -7.34 -12.92 -1.39
C PRO A 176 -8.61 -13.42 -0.69
N ASP A 177 -8.59 -14.66 -0.21
CA ASP A 177 -9.77 -15.24 0.45
C ASP A 177 -10.07 -14.52 1.77
N TYR A 178 -9.00 -14.16 2.48
CA TYR A 178 -9.04 -13.36 3.70
C TYR A 178 -7.88 -12.36 3.70
N GLU A 179 -8.15 -11.13 4.12
CA GLU A 179 -7.15 -10.09 4.36
C GLU A 179 -7.40 -9.48 5.75
N PHE A 180 -6.38 -9.45 6.59
CA PHE A 180 -6.39 -8.71 7.84
C PHE A 180 -5.33 -7.64 7.74
N LYS A 181 -5.71 -6.37 7.87
CA LYS A 181 -4.77 -5.26 7.76
C LYS A 181 -4.87 -4.34 8.95
N LEU A 182 -3.72 -3.99 9.51
CA LEU A 182 -3.57 -3.07 10.63
C LEU A 182 -2.51 -2.04 10.29
N VAL A 183 -2.84 -0.76 10.42
CA VAL A 183 -1.93 0.36 10.19
C VAL A 183 -2.01 1.32 11.36
N GLY A 184 -0.93 1.41 12.13
CA GLY A 184 -0.77 2.36 13.23
C GLY A 184 0.19 3.46 12.85
N ALA A 185 -0.12 4.70 13.23
CA ALA A 185 0.74 5.86 12.98
C ALA A 185 1.06 6.57 14.30
N PHE A 186 2.35 6.74 14.57
CA PHE A 186 2.88 7.52 15.69
C PHE A 186 3.45 8.81 15.14
N ASN A 187 2.96 9.94 15.63
CA ASN A 187 3.45 11.25 15.23
C ASN A 187 4.01 12.00 16.44
N VAL A 188 5.15 12.65 16.24
CA VAL A 188 5.75 13.59 17.20
C VAL A 188 6.01 14.90 16.47
N ASN A 189 5.29 15.94 16.87
CA ASN A 189 5.40 17.27 16.31
C ASN A 189 6.11 18.20 17.30
N HIS A 190 7.13 18.91 16.85
CA HIS A 190 7.82 19.94 17.61
C HIS A 190 7.82 21.24 16.83
N ALA A 191 7.13 22.25 17.35
CA ALA A 191 7.13 23.59 16.80
C ALA A 191 7.84 24.55 17.75
N ARG A 192 8.65 25.46 17.19
CA ARG A 192 9.26 26.58 17.90
C ARG A 192 8.99 27.86 17.12
N VAL A 193 8.43 28.85 17.80
CA VAL A 193 8.14 30.18 17.25
C VAL A 193 8.84 31.22 18.11
N SER A 194 9.16 32.37 17.52
CA SER A 194 9.81 33.47 18.25
C SER A 194 8.86 34.14 19.24
N ALA A 195 7.61 34.38 18.83
CA ALA A 195 6.56 34.96 19.67
C ALA A 195 6.15 34.05 20.85
N LEU A 196 6.12 34.64 22.06
CA LEU A 196 5.41 34.03 23.19
C LEU A 196 3.91 34.07 22.92
N ARG A 197 3.19 33.10 23.49
CA ARG A 197 1.75 32.90 23.31
C ARG A 197 1.27 32.49 21.92
N ALA A 198 2.16 32.39 20.93
CA ALA A 198 1.80 31.96 19.57
C ALA A 198 1.37 30.48 19.49
N LEU A 199 1.99 29.61 20.30
CA LEU A 199 1.69 28.16 20.30
C LEU A 199 0.79 27.72 21.46
N ARG A 200 0.75 28.47 22.56
CA ARG A 200 0.05 28.14 23.81
C ARG A 200 -0.42 29.41 24.49
N ILE A 201 -1.62 29.42 25.06
CA ILE A 201 -2.17 30.62 25.73
C ILE A 201 -1.30 31.04 26.93
N ASP A 202 -0.80 30.06 27.69
CA ASP A 202 0.07 30.25 28.85
C ASP A 202 1.52 30.61 28.43
N PRO A 203 2.00 31.83 28.74
CA PRO A 203 3.33 32.28 28.35
C PRO A 203 4.47 31.63 29.13
N GLN A 204 4.22 31.08 30.31
CA GLN A 204 5.26 30.43 31.13
C GLN A 204 5.75 29.14 30.49
N ARG A 205 4.93 28.54 29.61
CA ARG A 205 5.28 27.34 28.84
C ARG A 205 6.23 27.61 27.67
N GLY A 206 6.68 28.86 27.50
CA GLY A 206 7.69 29.26 26.54
C GLY A 206 7.18 29.31 25.10
N SER A 207 8.12 29.34 24.15
CA SER A 207 7.85 29.57 22.73
C SER A 207 7.97 28.30 21.87
N SER A 208 7.98 27.13 22.51
CA SER A 208 8.00 25.82 21.85
C SER A 208 6.86 24.93 22.32
N ARG A 209 6.32 24.12 21.41
CA ARG A 209 5.30 23.11 21.69
C ARG A 209 5.75 21.79 21.09
N THR A 210 5.83 20.77 21.93
CA THR A 210 5.92 19.37 21.50
C THR A 210 4.56 18.74 21.70
N ASP A 211 4.08 18.03 20.69
CA ASP A 211 2.88 17.21 20.73
C ASP A 211 3.20 15.79 20.26
N ARG A 212 2.44 14.82 20.76
CA ARG A 212 2.61 13.41 20.42
C ARG A 212 1.24 12.79 20.27
N HIS A 213 1.02 12.13 19.14
CA HIS A 213 -0.24 11.47 18.86
C HIS A 213 0.01 10.07 18.33
N PHE A 214 -0.88 9.15 18.69
CA PHE A 214 -0.95 7.82 18.09
C PHE A 214 -2.36 7.63 17.55
N GLY A 215 -2.46 7.24 16.29
CA GLY A 215 -3.73 7.02 15.61
C GLY A 215 -3.74 5.71 14.86
N LEU A 216 -4.86 4.99 14.92
CA LEU A 216 -5.11 3.79 14.14
C LEU A 216 -5.70 4.17 12.78
N GLN A 217 -4.90 4.10 11.72
CA GLN A 217 -5.27 4.60 10.40
C GLN A 217 -6.11 3.59 9.61
N GLU A 218 -5.73 2.32 9.65
CA GLU A 218 -6.48 1.22 9.03
C GLU A 218 -6.51 0.03 9.99
N ALA A 219 -7.65 -0.64 10.06
CA ALA A 219 -7.86 -1.82 10.87
C ALA A 219 -9.08 -2.54 10.34
N PHE A 220 -8.90 -3.44 9.38
CA PHE A 220 -10.02 -4.12 8.72
C PHE A 220 -9.76 -5.60 8.49
N VAL A 221 -10.88 -6.30 8.32
CA VAL A 221 -10.96 -7.66 7.82
C VAL A 221 -11.69 -7.62 6.49
N ASP A 222 -11.09 -8.18 5.45
CA ASP A 222 -11.73 -8.48 4.18
C ASP A 222 -11.97 -9.98 4.06
N VAL A 223 -13.18 -10.33 3.65
CA VAL A 223 -13.58 -11.71 3.36
C VAL A 223 -14.10 -11.77 1.94
N HIS A 224 -13.45 -12.58 1.12
CA HIS A 224 -13.95 -12.94 -0.19
C HIS A 224 -15.10 -13.94 -0.05
N LEU A 225 -16.29 -13.54 -0.46
CA LEU A 225 -17.50 -14.34 -0.27
C LEU A 225 -17.62 -15.44 -1.33
N ARG A 226 -17.44 -15.07 -2.60
CA ARG A 226 -17.57 -16.01 -3.73
C ARG A 226 -17.04 -15.44 -5.04
N ASN A 227 -16.72 -16.36 -5.95
CA ASN A 227 -16.63 -16.07 -7.37
C ASN A 227 -17.99 -16.35 -8.02
N VAL A 228 -18.54 -15.39 -8.75
CA VAL A 228 -19.83 -15.47 -9.43
C VAL A 228 -19.67 -16.00 -10.85
N SER A 229 -18.49 -15.84 -11.46
CA SER A 229 -18.19 -16.30 -12.83
C SER A 229 -16.85 -17.03 -12.91
N ASP A 230 -16.65 -17.79 -13.99
CA ASP A 230 -15.39 -18.46 -14.34
C ASP A 230 -14.24 -17.47 -14.62
N GLN A 231 -14.58 -16.21 -14.91
CA GLN A 231 -13.61 -15.11 -15.09
C GLN A 231 -13.25 -14.41 -13.77
N TYR A 232 -13.53 -15.02 -12.61
CA TYR A 232 -13.24 -14.47 -11.29
C TYR A 232 -13.96 -13.14 -10.97
N ASP A 233 -15.16 -12.93 -11.53
CA ASP A 233 -16.06 -11.91 -11.01
C ASP A 233 -16.38 -12.23 -9.55
N PHE A 234 -16.26 -11.26 -8.64
CA PHE A 234 -16.23 -11.54 -7.21
C PHE A 234 -17.22 -10.70 -6.39
N ASP A 235 -17.47 -11.19 -5.17
CA ASP A 235 -18.14 -10.49 -4.08
C ASP A 235 -17.25 -10.50 -2.84
N SER A 236 -16.97 -9.34 -2.26
CA SER A 236 -16.16 -9.21 -1.05
C SER A 236 -16.82 -8.31 -0.02
N LEU A 237 -16.68 -8.69 1.25
CA LEU A 237 -17.15 -7.93 2.41
C LEU A 237 -15.95 -7.49 3.24
N ARG A 238 -15.80 -6.18 3.39
CA ARG A 238 -14.75 -5.57 4.20
C ARG A 238 -15.33 -4.80 5.36
N VAL A 239 -14.88 -5.12 6.57
CA VAL A 239 -15.35 -4.52 7.82
C VAL A 239 -14.18 -3.97 8.62
N GLY A 240 -14.25 -2.70 8.99
CA GLY A 240 -13.23 -2.06 9.83
C GLY A 240 -12.90 -0.62 9.41
N ILE A 241 -11.84 -0.09 9.97
CA ILE A 241 -11.29 1.23 9.62
C ILE A 241 -10.56 1.08 8.29
N GLN A 242 -11.01 1.79 7.26
CA GLN A 242 -10.51 1.64 5.90
C GLN A 242 -10.65 2.95 5.11
N PRO A 243 -9.79 3.20 4.12
CA PRO A 243 -9.97 4.30 3.20
C PRO A 243 -11.19 4.07 2.32
N ILE A 244 -12.06 5.08 2.23
CA ILE A 244 -13.21 5.09 1.33
C ILE A 244 -13.15 6.34 0.47
N ILE A 245 -13.20 6.11 -0.83
CA ILE A 245 -13.35 7.14 -1.86
C ILE A 245 -14.66 6.87 -2.57
N SER A 246 -15.56 7.86 -2.57
CA SER A 246 -16.92 7.69 -3.09
C SER A 246 -17.02 7.92 -4.60
N ASP A 247 -16.20 8.82 -5.16
CA ASP A 247 -16.18 9.17 -6.58
C ASP A 247 -14.77 9.00 -7.16
N PHE A 248 -14.63 8.94 -8.49
CA PHE A 248 -13.33 8.71 -9.14
C PHE A 248 -12.24 9.74 -8.78
N ARG A 249 -12.63 10.92 -8.27
CA ARG A 249 -11.71 11.99 -7.90
C ARG A 249 -11.71 12.31 -6.39
N GLY A 250 -12.53 11.63 -5.60
CA GLY A 250 -12.66 11.86 -4.16
C GLY A 250 -13.19 13.24 -3.77
N PHE A 251 -13.97 13.91 -4.62
CA PHE A 251 -14.57 15.21 -4.32
C PHE A 251 -15.72 15.13 -3.31
N ILE A 252 -16.51 14.06 -3.36
CA ILE A 252 -17.68 13.91 -2.48
C ILE A 252 -17.25 13.37 -1.13
N PHE A 253 -16.40 12.35 -1.13
CA PHE A 253 -15.91 11.72 0.08
C PHE A 253 -14.56 11.04 -0.17
N ASN A 254 -13.60 11.37 0.68
CA ASN A 254 -12.27 10.78 0.74
C ASN A 254 -11.79 10.81 2.19
N ASP A 255 -12.04 9.74 2.93
CA ASP A 255 -11.75 9.66 4.37
C ASP A 255 -11.46 8.21 4.79
N THR A 256 -11.01 8.02 6.03
CA THR A 256 -10.66 6.72 6.65
C THR A 256 -11.60 6.36 7.83
N PRO A 257 -12.92 6.20 7.61
CA PRO A 257 -13.88 5.92 8.68
C PRO A 257 -13.92 4.43 9.07
N LEU A 258 -14.61 4.11 10.17
CA LEU A 258 -15.09 2.74 10.41
C LEU A 258 -16.25 2.43 9.49
N ALA A 259 -16.11 1.38 8.69
CA ALA A 259 -17.05 1.06 7.63
C ALA A 259 -17.30 -0.43 7.47
N VAL A 260 -18.51 -0.75 7.04
CA VAL A 260 -18.89 -2.03 6.44
C VAL A 260 -19.08 -1.78 4.96
N ARG A 261 -18.33 -2.50 4.11
CA ARG A 261 -18.30 -2.31 2.66
C ARG A 261 -18.49 -3.63 1.94
N LEU A 262 -19.50 -3.72 1.08
CA LEU A 262 -19.75 -4.82 0.17
C LEU A 262 -19.47 -4.35 -1.25
N PHE A 263 -18.51 -4.97 -1.93
CA PHE A 263 -18.10 -4.57 -3.26
C PHE A 263 -17.81 -5.78 -4.13
N GLY A 264 -17.90 -5.59 -5.44
CA GLY A 264 -17.73 -6.69 -6.37
C GLY A 264 -17.89 -6.28 -7.83
N THR A 265 -17.68 -7.25 -8.71
CA THR A 265 -17.76 -7.08 -10.17
C THR A 265 -18.75 -8.07 -10.80
N ARG A 266 -19.32 -7.71 -11.95
CA ARG A 266 -20.20 -8.59 -12.74
C ARG A 266 -19.92 -8.49 -14.23
N ASP A 267 -20.29 -9.57 -14.92
CA ASP A 267 -20.27 -9.72 -16.37
C ASP A 267 -18.90 -9.39 -16.97
N ASN A 268 -17.84 -10.03 -16.48
CA ASN A 268 -16.46 -9.81 -16.89
C ASN A 268 -16.02 -8.35 -16.65
N ASN A 269 -16.18 -7.89 -15.40
CA ASN A 269 -15.82 -6.54 -14.94
C ASN A 269 -16.52 -5.38 -15.69
N ARG A 270 -17.64 -5.64 -16.37
CA ARG A 270 -18.44 -4.59 -17.02
C ARG A 270 -19.23 -3.76 -16.02
N TRP A 271 -19.64 -4.40 -14.92
CA TRP A 271 -20.29 -3.73 -13.81
C TRP A 271 -19.41 -3.84 -12.59
N GLN A 272 -19.26 -2.71 -11.90
CA GLN A 272 -18.67 -2.65 -10.59
C GLN A 272 -19.70 -2.03 -9.67
N TYR A 273 -19.77 -2.52 -8.43
CA TYR A 273 -20.62 -1.93 -7.42
C TYR A 273 -19.85 -1.85 -6.11
N ASN A 274 -20.18 -0.85 -5.30
CA ASN A 274 -19.54 -0.59 -4.02
C ASN A 274 -20.57 -0.01 -3.07
N LEU A 275 -21.13 -0.85 -2.21
CA LEU A 275 -22.08 -0.46 -1.17
C LEU A 275 -21.31 -0.29 0.14
N ALA A 276 -21.32 0.91 0.72
CA ALA A 276 -20.66 1.17 2.00
C ALA A 276 -21.61 1.83 2.99
N ALA A 277 -21.53 1.42 4.26
CA ALA A 277 -22.11 2.12 5.39
C ALA A 277 -20.98 2.41 6.38
N PHE A 278 -20.83 3.67 6.79
CA PHE A 278 -19.69 4.10 7.58
C PHE A 278 -20.02 5.19 8.59
N GLN A 279 -19.23 5.22 9.66
CA GLN A 279 -19.26 6.25 10.69
C GLN A 279 -17.89 6.90 10.77
N ARG A 280 -17.89 8.24 10.71
CA ARG A 280 -16.68 9.04 10.82
C ARG A 280 -16.27 9.16 12.29
N PHE A 281 -14.97 9.25 12.52
CA PHE A 281 -14.41 9.60 13.82
C PHE A 281 -13.63 10.91 13.72
N GLU A 282 -13.40 11.52 14.88
CA GLU A 282 -12.64 12.76 14.97
C GLU A 282 -11.16 12.47 14.71
N LYS A 283 -10.50 13.38 13.98
CA LYS A 283 -9.07 13.30 13.72
C LYS A 283 -8.32 14.25 14.64
N ASP A 284 -7.09 13.90 14.99
CA ASP A 284 -6.23 14.81 15.73
C ASP A 284 -5.92 16.06 14.88
N THR A 285 -6.04 17.22 15.52
CA THR A 285 -5.95 18.52 14.84
C THR A 285 -4.53 18.81 14.34
N ASN A 286 -3.49 18.28 14.99
CA ASN A 286 -2.11 18.66 14.70
C ASN A 286 -1.40 17.64 13.78
N SER A 287 -1.79 16.37 13.87
CA SER A 287 -1.22 15.29 13.07
C SER A 287 -2.11 14.88 11.89
N GLY A 288 -3.41 15.20 11.91
CA GLY A 288 -4.36 14.78 10.87
C GLY A 288 -4.64 13.27 10.86
N LEU A 289 -4.09 12.55 11.83
CA LEU A 289 -4.29 11.13 12.04
C LEU A 289 -5.68 10.87 12.65
N ASN A 290 -6.24 9.71 12.34
CA ASN A 290 -7.39 9.17 13.08
C ASN A 290 -7.17 9.13 14.61
#